data_AF-A0A1W1WLR1-F1
#
_entry.id   AF-A0A1W1WLR1-F1
#
_cell.length_a   1.000
_cell.length_b   1.000
_cell.length_c   1.000
_cell.angle_alpha   90.00
_cell.angle_beta   90.00
_cell.angle_gamma   90.00
#
_symmetry.space_group_name_H-M   'P 1'
#
loop_
_entity.id
_entity.type
_entity.pdbx_description
1 polymer ?
#
loop_
_entity_poly.entity_id
_entity_poly.type
_entity_poly.pdbx_seq_one_letter_code
_entity_poly.pdbx_strand_id
1 'polypeptide(L)'
;MMALVEAHPTVLLVNNLLERNQVSPVFIESLSDAHSMQWMFAPQPVKKCWRCIKVDILEQADTRSVRIRLDKGLGRQARSYNVPHSFIMYDVWPYMRVTGDSARLKDITHAAQKVPLHLWLQVTNGVVPGFNPLSSPFHHQFHWILNEQGQLTLADPVFDVSEVGELKQVTLIDDLVTRLQSLREWPWYWVSLSWGIVQDNITESNVFALLEPVMDLWQ
;
A
#
# COMPACT_ATOMS: atom_id res chain seq x y z
N MET A 1 10.29 -19.69 -12.49
CA MET A 1 9.68 -18.38 -12.19
C MET A 1 10.65 -17.41 -11.51
N MET A 2 11.59 -17.84 -10.65
CA MET A 2 12.62 -16.95 -10.05
C MET A 2 13.54 -16.22 -11.06
N ALA A 3 13.98 -16.88 -12.14
CA ALA A 3 14.90 -16.27 -13.11
C ALA A 3 14.31 -15.06 -13.88
N LEU A 4 12.99 -14.97 -14.01
CA LEU A 4 12.30 -13.82 -14.63
C LEU A 4 12.18 -12.64 -13.66
N VAL A 5 12.04 -12.93 -12.36
CA VAL A 5 11.97 -11.93 -11.29
C VAL A 5 13.34 -11.24 -11.13
N GLU A 6 14.44 -12.00 -11.22
CA GLU A 6 15.81 -11.45 -11.17
C GLU A 6 16.21 -10.66 -12.42
N ALA A 7 15.47 -10.77 -13.53
CA ALA A 7 15.80 -10.08 -14.78
C ALA A 7 15.07 -8.73 -14.95
N HIS A 8 14.04 -8.44 -14.14
CA HIS A 8 13.21 -7.25 -14.34
C HIS A 8 13.93 -5.98 -13.83
N PRO A 9 14.17 -4.94 -14.66
CA PRO A 9 15.02 -3.81 -14.28
C PRO A 9 14.58 -3.06 -13.03
N THR A 10 13.26 -2.85 -12.85
CA THR A 10 12.72 -2.15 -11.68
C THR A 10 12.80 -3.01 -10.41
N VAL A 11 12.64 -4.33 -10.55
CA VAL A 11 12.82 -5.28 -9.43
C VAL A 11 14.26 -5.27 -8.99
N LEU A 12 15.21 -5.36 -9.92
CA LEU A 12 16.64 -5.29 -9.64
C LEU A 12 17.02 -3.98 -8.95
N LEU A 13 16.51 -2.85 -9.43
CA LEU A 13 16.75 -1.54 -8.81
C LEU A 13 16.31 -1.52 -7.34
N VAL A 14 15.06 -1.93 -7.07
CA VAL A 14 14.51 -1.96 -5.71
C VAL A 14 15.29 -2.92 -4.82
N ASN A 15 15.57 -4.14 -5.32
CA ASN A 15 16.31 -5.15 -4.56
C ASN A 15 17.73 -4.66 -4.20
N ASN A 16 18.45 -4.10 -5.17
CA ASN A 16 19.79 -3.52 -4.94
C ASN A 16 19.77 -2.40 -3.89
N LEU A 17 18.75 -1.53 -3.93
CA LEU A 17 18.63 -0.46 -2.93
C LEU A 17 18.33 -1.02 -1.53
N LEU A 18 17.48 -2.03 -1.41
CA LEU A 18 17.18 -2.66 -0.13
C LEU A 18 18.42 -3.38 0.44
N GLU A 19 19.11 -4.18 -0.37
CA GLU A 19 20.33 -4.90 0.03
C GLU A 19 21.45 -3.96 0.47
N ARG A 20 21.71 -2.88 -0.29
CA ARG A 20 22.73 -1.86 0.06
C ARG A 20 22.45 -1.21 1.41
N ASN A 21 21.19 -1.09 1.80
CA ASN A 21 20.77 -0.50 3.08
C ASN A 21 20.58 -1.55 4.19
N GLN A 22 21.14 -2.74 4.01
CA GLN A 22 21.14 -3.84 5.00
C GLN A 22 19.73 -4.29 5.40
N VAL A 23 18.75 -4.00 4.56
CA VAL A 23 17.40 -4.55 4.71
C VAL A 23 17.42 -5.95 4.11
N SER A 24 16.89 -6.95 4.83
CA SER A 24 16.73 -8.32 4.28
C SER A 24 15.31 -8.46 3.70
N PRO A 25 15.08 -8.10 2.42
CA PRO A 25 13.77 -8.26 1.82
C PRO A 25 13.46 -9.74 1.61
N VAL A 26 12.23 -10.14 1.93
CA VAL A 26 11.67 -11.39 1.43
C VAL A 26 10.80 -11.02 0.24
N PHE A 27 11.11 -11.58 -0.93
CA PHE A 27 10.15 -11.63 -2.02
C PHE A 27 8.97 -12.48 -1.55
N ILE A 28 7.80 -11.87 -1.38
CA ILE A 28 6.67 -12.55 -0.74
C ILE A 28 5.73 -13.15 -1.77
N GLU A 29 5.49 -12.47 -2.89
CA GLU A 29 4.49 -12.90 -3.86
C GLU A 29 4.65 -12.21 -5.21
N SER A 30 4.37 -12.94 -6.30
CA SER A 30 4.02 -12.37 -7.60
C SER A 30 2.57 -12.71 -7.92
N LEU A 31 1.77 -11.69 -8.27
CA LEU A 31 0.50 -11.90 -8.94
C LEU A 31 0.70 -11.60 -10.42
N SER A 32 0.32 -12.53 -11.27
CA SER A 32 0.31 -12.32 -12.71
C SER A 32 -1.05 -12.74 -13.25
N ASP A 33 -1.75 -11.81 -13.88
CA ASP A 33 -2.86 -12.12 -14.77
C ASP A 33 -2.52 -11.68 -16.21
N ALA A 34 -3.48 -11.80 -17.14
CA ALA A 34 -3.24 -11.48 -18.55
C ALA A 34 -2.89 -10.00 -18.81
N HIS A 35 -3.10 -9.11 -17.83
CA HIS A 35 -3.04 -7.66 -18.01
C HIS A 35 -2.15 -6.95 -16.99
N SER A 36 -1.68 -7.66 -15.96
CA SER A 36 -0.88 -7.11 -14.88
C SER A 36 0.16 -8.09 -14.33
N MET A 37 1.32 -7.54 -13.99
CA MET A 37 2.34 -8.18 -13.18
C MET A 37 2.59 -7.35 -11.93
N GLN A 38 2.53 -8.00 -10.77
CA GLN A 38 2.78 -7.36 -9.48
C GLN A 38 3.86 -8.14 -8.73
N TRP A 39 4.88 -7.44 -8.22
CA TRP A 39 5.92 -7.99 -7.37
C TRP A 39 5.90 -7.31 -6.00
N MET A 40 5.86 -8.09 -4.92
CA MET A 40 5.84 -7.56 -3.55
C MET A 40 7.07 -8.01 -2.75
N PHE A 41 7.82 -7.03 -2.25
CA PHE A 41 8.85 -7.20 -1.23
C PHE A 41 8.27 -6.83 0.12
N ALA A 42 8.58 -7.60 1.15
CA ALA A 42 8.30 -7.19 2.52
C ALA A 42 9.45 -7.57 3.45
N PRO A 43 9.57 -6.90 4.59
CA PRO A 43 10.66 -7.15 5.54
C PRO A 43 10.60 -8.57 6.08
N GLN A 44 11.78 -9.20 6.21
CA GLN A 44 11.89 -10.44 6.96
C GLN A 44 11.49 -10.17 8.43
N PRO A 45 10.55 -10.93 9.01
CA PRO A 45 10.17 -10.70 10.39
C PRO A 45 11.30 -11.11 11.33
N VAL A 46 12.04 -10.14 11.88
CA VAL A 46 13.12 -10.39 12.87
C VAL A 46 12.52 -10.74 14.24
N LYS A 47 11.43 -10.07 14.65
CA LYS A 47 10.75 -10.30 15.96
C LYS A 47 9.21 -10.15 15.94
N LYS A 48 8.64 -9.40 14.98
CA LYS A 48 7.19 -9.21 14.78
C LYS A 48 6.85 -9.38 13.30
N CYS A 49 5.63 -9.79 12.98
CA CYS A 49 5.18 -9.97 11.60
C CYS A 49 4.95 -8.61 10.94
N TRP A 50 5.94 -8.15 10.16
CA TRP A 50 5.96 -6.85 9.48
C TRP A 50 5.41 -6.87 8.06
N ARG A 51 4.80 -8.00 7.65
CA ARG A 51 4.27 -8.22 6.29
C ARG A 51 3.15 -7.25 5.86
N CYS A 52 2.73 -6.35 6.74
CA CYS A 52 1.77 -5.28 6.45
C CYS A 52 2.39 -4.08 5.72
N ILE A 53 3.72 -3.92 5.78
CA ILE A 53 4.46 -2.91 5.01
C ILE A 53 5.14 -3.62 3.87
N LYS A 54 4.85 -3.22 2.64
CA LYS A 54 5.37 -3.84 1.43
C LYS A 54 5.93 -2.78 0.51
N VAL A 55 6.95 -3.14 -0.25
CA VAL A 55 7.28 -2.44 -1.49
C VAL A 55 6.64 -3.23 -2.62
N ASP A 56 5.76 -2.57 -3.34
CA ASP A 56 4.95 -3.10 -4.43
C ASP A 56 5.44 -2.51 -5.76
N ILE A 57 5.75 -3.38 -6.71
CA ILE A 57 6.06 -3.01 -8.08
C ILE A 57 4.92 -3.53 -8.94
N LEU A 58 4.16 -2.63 -9.54
CA LEU A 58 3.04 -2.97 -10.39
C LEU A 58 3.31 -2.53 -11.83
N GLU A 59 3.18 -3.47 -12.75
CA GLU A 59 3.18 -3.27 -14.20
C GLU A 59 1.85 -3.70 -14.78
N GLN A 60 1.22 -2.77 -15.49
CA GLN A 60 0.01 -2.95 -16.30
C GLN A 60 0.33 -2.45 -17.71
N ALA A 61 -0.50 -2.81 -18.70
CA ALA A 61 -0.28 -2.54 -20.12
C ALA A 61 0.32 -1.14 -20.42
N ASP A 62 -0.15 -0.09 -19.73
CA ASP A 62 0.31 1.29 -19.91
C ASP A 62 0.89 1.96 -18.64
N THR A 63 0.94 1.24 -17.52
CA THR A 63 1.31 1.84 -16.21
C THR A 63 2.31 0.97 -15.47
N ARG A 64 3.49 1.54 -15.19
CA ARG A 64 4.47 0.97 -14.26
C ARG A 64 4.55 1.82 -13.00
N SER A 65 4.67 1.21 -11.83
CA SER A 65 4.78 1.95 -10.57
C SER A 65 5.58 1.21 -9.51
N VAL A 66 6.26 1.98 -8.65
CA VAL A 66 6.90 1.49 -7.42
C VAL A 66 6.22 2.19 -6.25
N ARG A 67 5.70 1.40 -5.30
CA ARG A 67 4.82 1.89 -4.23
C ARG A 67 5.26 1.32 -2.89
N ILE A 68 5.14 2.11 -1.83
CA ILE A 68 4.97 1.55 -0.49
C ILE A 68 3.49 1.22 -0.33
N ARG A 69 3.18 0.00 0.09
CA ARG A 69 1.83 -0.48 0.38
C ARG A 69 1.71 -0.82 1.85
N LEU A 70 0.65 -0.30 2.47
CA LEU A 70 0.22 -0.62 3.82
C LEU A 70 -1.11 -1.36 3.75
N ASP A 71 -1.21 -2.52 4.40
CA ASP A 71 -2.46 -3.29 4.51
C ASP A 71 -2.95 -3.29 5.96
N LYS A 72 -4.22 -2.93 6.17
CA LYS A 72 -4.89 -2.92 7.49
C LYS A 72 -5.55 -4.25 7.85
N GLY A 73 -5.89 -5.05 6.85
CA GLY A 73 -6.60 -6.32 6.97
C GLY A 73 -7.93 -6.29 7.73
N LEU A 74 -8.48 -7.45 8.09
CA LEU A 74 -9.81 -7.56 8.70
C LEU A 74 -9.75 -7.61 10.23
N GLY A 75 -10.78 -7.11 10.90
CA GLY A 75 -10.92 -7.24 12.35
C GLY A 75 -11.13 -8.69 12.79
N ARG A 76 -10.89 -8.97 14.08
CA ARG A 76 -11.07 -10.32 14.67
C ARG A 76 -12.48 -10.88 14.43
N GLN A 77 -13.47 -10.02 14.33
CA GLN A 77 -14.86 -10.37 14.11
C GLN A 77 -15.07 -11.06 12.75
N ALA A 78 -14.22 -10.82 11.74
CA ALA A 78 -14.31 -11.46 10.42
C ALA A 78 -14.06 -12.98 10.45
N ARG A 79 -13.53 -13.52 11.55
CA ARG A 79 -13.35 -14.97 11.76
C ARG A 79 -14.65 -15.77 11.63
N SER A 80 -15.78 -15.19 12.03
CA SER A 80 -17.08 -15.87 11.91
C SER A 80 -17.53 -16.10 10.47
N TYR A 81 -16.81 -15.53 9.49
CA TYR A 81 -17.13 -15.60 8.06
C TYR A 81 -16.13 -16.45 7.26
N ASN A 82 -15.40 -17.37 7.90
CA ASN A 82 -14.42 -18.28 7.28
C ASN A 82 -13.25 -17.57 6.56
N VAL A 83 -12.93 -16.34 6.94
CA VAL A 83 -11.77 -15.64 6.38
C VAL A 83 -10.46 -16.26 6.90
N PRO A 84 -9.47 -16.54 6.02
CA PRO A 84 -8.16 -17.03 6.43
C PRO A 84 -7.50 -16.17 7.51
N HIS A 85 -6.86 -16.83 8.50
CA HIS A 85 -6.17 -16.16 9.60
C HIS A 85 -5.07 -15.19 9.15
N SER A 86 -4.49 -15.38 7.97
CA SER A 86 -3.49 -14.48 7.37
C SER A 86 -4.05 -13.10 7.03
N PHE A 87 -5.36 -12.97 6.85
CA PHE A 87 -6.02 -11.70 6.53
C PHE A 87 -6.63 -11.01 7.75
N ILE A 88 -6.63 -11.67 8.90
CA ILE A 88 -7.19 -11.13 10.14
C ILE A 88 -6.08 -10.42 10.91
N MET A 89 -6.34 -9.16 11.22
CA MET A 89 -5.47 -8.26 11.94
C MET A 89 -6.02 -8.00 13.34
N TYR A 90 -5.15 -8.28 14.32
CA TYR A 90 -5.54 -8.42 15.72
C TYR A 90 -5.52 -7.11 16.51
N ASP A 91 -5.02 -6.04 15.90
CA ASP A 91 -4.69 -4.76 16.52
C ASP A 91 -4.88 -3.60 15.52
N VAL A 92 -4.72 -2.35 15.99
CA VAL A 92 -4.67 -1.14 15.13
C VAL A 92 -3.68 -1.36 13.98
N TRP A 93 -3.97 -0.79 12.80
CA TRP A 93 -3.16 -0.88 11.58
C TRP A 93 -1.67 -0.91 11.95
N PRO A 94 -0.93 -2.03 11.76
CA PRO A 94 0.30 -2.23 12.50
C PRO A 94 1.34 -1.16 12.25
N TYR A 95 1.33 -0.53 11.07
CA TYR A 95 2.12 0.66 10.81
C TYR A 95 1.89 1.76 11.88
N MET A 96 0.63 2.12 12.17
CA MET A 96 0.28 3.09 13.23
C MET A 96 0.65 2.59 14.64
N ARG A 97 0.53 1.28 14.89
CA ARG A 97 0.91 0.72 16.20
C ARG A 97 2.41 0.75 16.45
N VAL A 98 3.19 0.76 15.38
CA VAL A 98 4.63 0.50 15.42
C VAL A 98 5.41 1.79 15.41
N THR A 99 4.94 2.72 14.61
CA THR A 99 5.35 4.11 14.70
C THR A 99 4.80 4.77 15.96
N GLY A 100 3.71 4.22 16.53
CA GLY A 100 3.06 4.76 17.72
C GLY A 100 2.47 6.16 17.51
N ASP A 101 2.49 6.66 16.28
CA ASP A 101 2.46 8.09 16.02
C ASP A 101 1.91 8.39 14.62
N SER A 102 0.75 9.05 14.56
CA SER A 102 0.23 9.64 13.31
C SER A 102 1.21 10.65 12.72
N ALA A 103 2.09 11.26 13.53
CA ALA A 103 3.14 12.15 13.03
C ALA A 103 4.16 11.41 12.17
N ARG A 104 4.42 10.11 12.37
CA ARG A 104 5.33 9.37 11.48
C ARG A 104 4.71 9.14 10.11
N LEU A 105 3.40 8.89 10.02
CA LEU A 105 2.70 8.83 8.73
C LEU A 105 2.82 10.17 8.01
N LYS A 106 2.62 11.28 8.74
CA LYS A 106 2.83 12.63 8.25
C LYS A 106 4.28 12.87 7.80
N ASP A 107 5.28 12.40 8.55
CA ASP A 107 6.69 12.54 8.20
C ASP A 107 7.06 11.76 6.94
N ILE A 108 6.58 10.52 6.79
CA ILE A 108 6.80 9.73 5.59
C ILE A 108 6.18 10.40 4.38
N THR A 109 4.95 10.89 4.55
CA THR A 109 4.20 11.51 3.45
C THR A 109 4.75 12.89 3.10
N HIS A 110 5.29 13.63 4.07
CA HIS A 110 6.00 14.88 3.87
C HIS A 110 7.40 14.66 3.26
N ALA A 111 8.16 13.66 3.70
CA ALA A 111 9.43 13.29 3.08
C ALA A 111 9.23 12.87 1.62
N ALA A 112 8.12 12.18 1.34
CA ALA A 112 7.71 11.77 0.01
C ALA A 112 7.17 12.93 -0.87
N GLN A 113 6.91 14.13 -0.32
CA GLN A 113 6.58 15.33 -1.12
C GLN A 113 7.76 15.82 -1.97
N LYS A 114 8.98 15.30 -1.75
CA LYS A 114 10.17 15.63 -2.56
C LYS A 114 10.18 14.94 -3.93
N VAL A 115 9.23 14.03 -4.19
CA VAL A 115 9.10 13.29 -5.45
C VAL A 115 7.65 13.39 -5.97
N PRO A 116 7.40 13.23 -7.28
CA PRO A 116 6.06 13.27 -7.86
C PRO A 116 5.26 12.02 -7.43
N LEU A 117 4.60 12.15 -6.28
CA LEU A 117 3.94 11.05 -5.59
C LEU A 117 2.48 10.90 -6.02
N HIS A 118 2.08 9.66 -6.18
CA HIS A 118 0.71 9.22 -6.35
C HIS A 118 0.29 8.44 -5.11
N LEU A 119 -0.97 8.58 -4.70
CA LEU A 119 -1.56 7.89 -3.57
C LEU A 119 -2.80 7.13 -3.98
N TRP A 120 -2.86 5.85 -3.60
CA TRP A 120 -3.97 4.96 -3.88
C TRP A 120 -4.57 4.46 -2.58
N LEU A 121 -5.89 4.50 -2.48
CA LEU A 121 -6.64 3.81 -1.44
C LEU A 121 -7.51 2.76 -2.12
N GLN A 122 -7.39 1.52 -1.67
CA GLN A 122 -8.26 0.42 -2.05
C GLN A 122 -9.01 -0.07 -0.83
N VAL A 123 -10.34 -0.06 -0.91
CA VAL A 123 -11.24 -0.55 0.14
C VAL A 123 -12.04 -1.71 -0.43
N THR A 124 -11.94 -2.87 0.19
CA THR A 124 -12.63 -4.10 -0.23
C THR A 124 -13.41 -4.66 0.96
N ASN A 125 -14.66 -5.05 0.73
CA ASN A 125 -15.45 -5.71 1.77
C ASN A 125 -14.97 -7.16 1.96
N GLY A 126 -14.46 -7.46 3.15
CA GLY A 126 -13.90 -8.77 3.51
C GLY A 126 -14.93 -9.86 3.82
N VAL A 127 -16.23 -9.52 3.83
CA VAL A 127 -17.32 -10.44 4.22
C VAL A 127 -17.95 -11.10 2.99
N VAL A 128 -17.49 -10.78 1.78
CA VAL A 128 -17.98 -11.39 0.53
C VAL A 128 -17.47 -12.85 0.43
N PRO A 129 -18.34 -13.83 0.10
CA PRO A 129 -17.90 -15.20 -0.15
C PRO A 129 -16.80 -15.28 -1.23
N GLY A 130 -15.74 -16.05 -0.97
CA GLY A 130 -14.60 -16.14 -1.89
C GLY A 130 -13.67 -14.91 -1.87
N PHE A 131 -13.75 -14.07 -0.84
CA PHE A 131 -12.90 -12.90 -0.68
C PHE A 131 -11.40 -13.22 -0.85
N ASN A 132 -10.79 -12.53 -1.81
CA ASN A 132 -9.35 -12.38 -1.94
C ASN A 132 -9.07 -10.88 -2.16
N PRO A 133 -8.28 -10.22 -1.30
CA PRO A 133 -8.01 -8.78 -1.42
C PRO A 133 -7.29 -8.38 -2.70
N LEU A 134 -6.76 -9.35 -3.44
CA LEU A 134 -5.96 -9.15 -4.65
C LEU A 134 -6.75 -9.43 -5.95
N SER A 135 -7.92 -10.08 -5.85
CA SER A 135 -8.72 -10.47 -7.02
C SER A 135 -10.23 -10.28 -6.86
N SER A 136 -10.70 -9.72 -5.74
CA SER A 136 -12.13 -9.53 -5.50
C SER A 136 -12.72 -8.42 -6.39
N PRO A 137 -13.91 -8.65 -7.00
CA PRO A 137 -14.53 -7.68 -7.89
C PRO A 137 -15.13 -6.45 -7.17
N PHE A 138 -15.31 -6.51 -5.85
CA PHE A 138 -15.91 -5.42 -5.05
C PHE A 138 -14.84 -4.58 -4.37
N HIS A 139 -14.18 -3.72 -5.13
CA HIS A 139 -13.18 -2.79 -4.62
C HIS A 139 -13.55 -1.34 -4.96
N HIS A 140 -13.60 -0.48 -3.95
CA HIS A 140 -13.55 0.96 -4.17
C HIS A 140 -12.08 1.37 -4.26
N GLN A 141 -11.70 1.92 -5.41
CA GLN A 141 -10.36 2.45 -5.62
C GLN A 141 -10.44 3.96 -5.76
N PHE A 142 -9.57 4.64 -5.00
CA PHE A 142 -9.39 6.07 -5.06
C PHE A 142 -7.93 6.33 -5.41
N HIS A 143 -7.70 7.26 -6.32
CA HIS A 143 -6.37 7.69 -6.73
C HIS A 143 -6.27 9.20 -6.57
N TRP A 144 -5.25 9.65 -5.86
CA TRP A 144 -4.91 11.06 -5.73
C TRP A 144 -3.47 11.30 -6.20
N ILE A 145 -3.24 12.50 -6.72
CA ILE A 145 -1.92 13.04 -7.03
C ILE A 145 -1.61 14.11 -6.00
N LEU A 146 -0.39 14.06 -5.48
CA LEU A 146 0.10 15.08 -4.57
C LEU A 146 0.50 16.32 -5.39
N ASN A 147 -0.10 17.47 -5.09
CA ASN A 147 0.30 18.73 -5.71
C ASN A 147 1.55 19.31 -5.03
N GLU A 148 2.12 20.36 -5.63
CA GLU A 148 3.32 21.05 -5.14
C GLU A 148 3.14 21.65 -3.72
N GLN A 149 1.89 21.81 -3.27
CA GLN A 149 1.52 22.30 -1.95
C GLN A 149 1.31 21.18 -0.92
N GLY A 150 1.57 19.91 -1.31
CA GLY A 150 1.43 18.75 -0.44
C GLY A 150 -0.01 18.28 -0.22
N GLN A 151 -0.95 18.71 -1.05
CA GLN A 151 -2.36 18.35 -0.97
C GLN A 151 -2.69 17.21 -1.94
N LEU A 152 -3.53 16.28 -1.50
CA LEU A 152 -4.04 15.21 -2.36
C LEU A 152 -5.18 15.73 -3.23
N THR A 153 -4.99 15.73 -4.55
CA THR A 153 -6.04 16.05 -5.52
C THR A 153 -6.48 14.77 -6.21
N LEU A 154 -7.77 14.49 -6.23
CA LEU A 154 -8.32 13.27 -6.82
C LEU A 154 -7.97 13.21 -8.32
N ALA A 155 -7.31 12.14 -8.76
CA ALA A 155 -6.82 11.94 -10.12
C ALA A 155 -7.94 11.47 -11.06
N ASP A 156 -8.85 10.64 -10.54
CA ASP A 156 -9.99 10.07 -11.28
C ASP A 156 -11.31 10.43 -10.59
N PRO A 157 -12.37 10.86 -11.32
CA PRO A 157 -13.67 11.11 -10.73
C PRO A 157 -14.26 9.82 -10.12
N VAL A 158 -14.61 9.88 -8.83
CA VAL A 158 -15.26 8.77 -8.12
C VAL A 158 -16.74 8.80 -8.44
N PHE A 159 -17.23 7.78 -9.13
CA PHE A 159 -18.65 7.68 -9.52
C PHE A 159 -19.55 7.08 -8.44
N ASP A 160 -19.01 6.53 -7.35
CA ASP A 160 -19.80 5.97 -6.25
C ASP A 160 -19.20 6.26 -4.87
N VAL A 161 -19.84 7.18 -4.15
CA VAL A 161 -19.53 7.60 -2.77
C VAL A 161 -20.54 7.03 -1.76
N SER A 162 -21.51 6.21 -2.21
CA SER A 162 -22.66 5.84 -1.39
C SER A 162 -22.31 4.96 -0.17
N GLU A 163 -21.24 4.15 -0.25
CA GLU A 163 -20.82 3.26 0.86
C GLU A 163 -19.60 3.76 1.66
N VAL A 164 -18.71 4.56 1.06
CA VAL A 164 -17.50 5.09 1.73
C VAL A 164 -17.71 6.55 2.22
N GLY A 165 -18.86 7.14 1.89
CA GLY A 165 -19.20 8.54 2.14
C GLY A 165 -18.47 9.49 1.16
N GLU A 166 -18.99 10.71 1.01
CA GLU A 166 -18.33 11.76 0.21
C GLU A 166 -16.92 12.04 0.73
N LEU A 167 -15.90 11.54 0.03
CA LEU A 167 -14.51 11.95 0.26
C LEU A 167 -14.30 13.30 -0.43
N LYS A 168 -13.82 14.28 0.34
CA LYS A 168 -13.56 15.63 -0.19
C LYS A 168 -12.53 15.58 -1.32
N GLN A 169 -12.72 16.43 -2.32
CA GLN A 169 -11.84 16.59 -3.49
C GLN A 169 -10.39 16.95 -3.11
N VAL A 170 -10.20 17.53 -1.92
CA VAL A 170 -8.91 17.77 -1.25
C VAL A 170 -8.97 17.16 0.14
N THR A 171 -8.03 16.27 0.47
CA THR A 171 -7.92 15.63 1.79
C THR A 171 -6.47 15.42 2.19
N LEU A 172 -6.21 15.29 3.49
CA LEU A 172 -4.94 14.74 3.99
C LEU A 172 -5.10 13.23 4.23
N ILE A 173 -3.98 12.52 4.26
CA ILE A 173 -3.94 11.07 4.51
C ILE A 173 -4.49 10.77 5.91
N ASP A 174 -4.14 11.60 6.90
CA ASP A 174 -4.61 11.44 8.27
C ASP A 174 -6.13 11.63 8.39
N ASP A 175 -6.69 12.60 7.66
CA ASP A 175 -8.14 12.84 7.61
C ASP A 175 -8.88 11.66 6.98
N LEU A 176 -8.31 11.10 5.90
CA LEU A 176 -8.84 9.92 5.21
C LEU A 176 -8.86 8.70 6.14
N VAL A 177 -7.74 8.41 6.81
CA VAL A 177 -7.63 7.29 7.75
C VAL A 177 -8.60 7.46 8.93
N THR A 178 -8.65 8.66 9.51
CA THR A 178 -9.59 8.99 10.59
C THR A 178 -11.04 8.79 10.16
N ARG A 179 -11.39 9.21 8.95
CA ARG A 179 -12.73 9.02 8.38
C ARG A 179 -13.07 7.54 8.23
N LEU A 180 -12.20 6.74 7.63
CA LEU A 180 -12.44 5.30 7.45
C LEU A 180 -12.61 4.58 8.79
N GLN A 181 -11.81 4.95 9.81
CA GLN A 181 -11.94 4.39 11.16
C GLN A 181 -13.26 4.72 11.84
N SER A 182 -13.93 5.81 11.44
CA SER A 182 -15.25 6.19 11.97
C SER A 182 -16.41 5.38 11.38
N LEU A 183 -16.19 4.65 10.28
CA LEU A 183 -17.22 3.83 9.65
C LEU A 183 -17.53 2.61 10.53
N ARG A 184 -18.81 2.27 10.66
CA ARG A 184 -19.25 1.11 11.46
C ARG A 184 -18.71 -0.19 10.88
N GLU A 185 -18.50 -0.19 9.58
CA GLU A 185 -18.06 -1.31 8.77
C GLU A 185 -16.52 -1.45 8.74
N TRP A 186 -15.79 -0.53 9.38
CA TRP A 186 -14.32 -0.57 9.47
C TRP A 186 -13.74 -1.94 9.87
N PRO A 187 -14.32 -2.71 10.82
CA PRO A 187 -13.83 -4.05 11.14
C PRO A 187 -13.89 -5.04 9.97
N TRP A 188 -14.78 -4.82 9.01
CA TRP A 188 -15.06 -5.69 7.87
C TRP A 188 -14.36 -5.27 6.58
N TYR A 189 -13.85 -4.04 6.54
CA TYR A 189 -13.08 -3.56 5.40
C TYR A 189 -11.62 -4.03 5.45
N TRP A 190 -11.19 -4.63 4.35
CA TRP A 190 -9.80 -4.70 3.97
C TRP A 190 -9.42 -3.38 3.33
N VAL A 191 -8.40 -2.71 3.87
CA VAL A 191 -7.93 -1.43 3.35
C VAL A 191 -6.47 -1.55 3.00
N SER A 192 -6.15 -1.21 1.75
CA SER A 192 -4.78 -1.06 1.25
C SER A 192 -4.55 0.42 0.95
N LEU A 193 -3.61 1.04 1.64
CA LEU A 193 -3.14 2.39 1.33
C LEU A 193 -1.75 2.27 0.72
N SER A 194 -1.60 2.80 -0.49
CA SER A 194 -0.32 2.76 -1.19
C SER A 194 0.08 4.16 -1.63
N TRP A 195 1.36 4.49 -1.57
CA TRP A 195 1.89 5.70 -2.18
C TRP A 195 3.18 5.39 -2.92
N GLY A 196 3.42 6.09 -4.03
CA GLY A 196 4.51 5.71 -4.90
C GLY A 196 4.69 6.60 -6.11
N ILE A 197 5.62 6.18 -6.96
CA ILE A 197 6.02 6.87 -8.18
C ILE A 197 5.64 6.02 -9.39
N VAL A 198 5.36 6.67 -10.51
CA VAL A 198 4.88 6.01 -11.74
C VAL A 198 5.79 6.30 -12.93
N GLN A 199 5.80 5.38 -13.89
CA GLN A 199 6.36 5.53 -15.24
C GLN A 199 7.78 6.15 -15.25
N ASP A 200 7.93 7.32 -15.85
CA ASP A 200 9.22 8.01 -16.06
C ASP A 200 9.82 8.56 -14.78
N ASN A 201 9.02 8.67 -13.72
CA ASN A 201 9.49 9.11 -12.40
C ASN A 201 10.21 8.00 -11.63
N ILE A 202 10.25 6.77 -12.15
CA ILE A 202 10.96 5.62 -11.56
C ILE A 202 12.45 5.74 -11.91
N THR A 203 13.16 6.54 -11.12
CA THR A 203 14.62 6.69 -11.14
C THR A 203 15.22 6.17 -9.83
N GLU A 204 16.50 5.83 -9.82
CA GLU A 204 17.18 5.37 -8.60
C GLU A 204 17.05 6.38 -7.44
N SER A 205 17.21 7.68 -7.73
CA SER A 205 17.07 8.74 -6.72
C SER A 205 15.65 8.83 -6.15
N ASN A 206 14.63 8.73 -7.00
CA ASN A 206 13.24 8.84 -6.57
C ASN A 206 12.79 7.58 -5.82
N VAL A 207 13.22 6.40 -6.27
CA VAL A 207 12.96 5.15 -5.54
C VAL A 207 13.63 5.20 -4.17
N PHE A 208 14.89 5.64 -4.08
CA PHE A 208 15.55 5.78 -2.79
C PHE A 208 14.81 6.75 -1.86
N ALA A 209 14.44 7.94 -2.35
CA ALA A 209 13.68 8.92 -1.56
C ALA A 209 12.29 8.40 -1.12
N LEU A 210 11.66 7.52 -1.91
CA LEU A 210 10.42 6.84 -1.54
C LEU A 210 10.63 5.79 -0.43
N LEU A 211 11.73 5.05 -0.48
CA LEU A 211 12.03 3.94 0.43
C LEU A 211 12.67 4.39 1.75
N GLU A 212 13.56 5.39 1.71
CA GLU A 212 14.34 5.87 2.86
C GLU A 212 13.51 6.05 4.14
N PRO A 213 12.30 6.65 4.12
CA PRO A 213 11.51 6.87 5.33
C PRO A 213 10.95 5.60 6.00
N VAL A 214 10.99 4.45 5.32
CA VAL A 214 10.49 3.16 5.84
C VAL A 214 11.59 2.11 6.03
N MET A 215 12.83 2.38 5.60
CA MET A 215 13.92 1.40 5.64
C MET A 215 14.31 1.00 7.07
N ASP A 216 14.30 1.95 8.00
CA ASP A 216 14.57 1.72 9.43
C ASP A 216 13.59 0.72 10.06
N LEU A 217 12.34 0.68 9.56
CA LEU A 217 11.32 -0.27 10.02
C LEU A 217 11.58 -1.71 9.53
N TRP A 218 12.46 -1.88 8.55
CA TRP A 218 12.77 -3.19 7.96
C TRP A 218 14.08 -3.78 8.50
N GLN A 219 14.79 -3.06 9.39
CA GLN A 219 15.99 -3.50 10.12
C GLN A 219 15.60 -4.16 11.47
#